data_AF-A0A4P9YZC8-F1
#
_entry.id   AF-A0A4P9YZC8-F1
#
_cell.length_a   1.000
_cell.length_b   1.000
_cell.length_c   1.000
_cell.angle_alpha   90.00
_cell.angle_beta   90.00
_cell.angle_gamma   90.00
#
_symmetry.space_group_name_H-M   'P 1'
#
loop_
_entity.id
_entity.type
_entity.pdbx_description
1 polymer ?
#
loop_
_entity_poly.entity_id
_entity_poly.type
_entity_poly.pdbx_seq_one_letter_code
_entity_poly.pdbx_strand_id
1 'polypeptide(L)'
;VCIATATGSTAYSLSANGSLVHPEKNSMLVTPICPHTLTCRPMIIPGTKRLRIAVSHNSRSSAWASFDGRHRIGLKRGDSIVITASQHPVITVSRENQSIDWFTSLREVLNWNERKTQKPLLSPYFAADYTQP
;
A
#
# COMPACT_ATOMS: atom_id res chain seq x y z
N VAL A 1 -9.23 3.95 8.68
CA VAL A 1 -7.75 3.81 8.65
C VAL A 1 -7.41 2.36 8.34
N CYS A 2 -6.39 2.12 7.53
CA CYS A 2 -5.83 0.80 7.24
C CYS A 2 -4.52 0.65 8.00
N ILE A 3 -4.37 -0.45 8.73
CA ILE A 3 -3.10 -0.85 9.34
C ILE A 3 -2.64 -2.10 8.61
N ALA A 4 -1.46 -2.05 8.00
CA ALA A 4 -0.95 -3.13 7.18
C ALA A 4 0.46 -3.54 7.60
N THR A 5 0.80 -4.80 7.37
CA THR A 5 2.19 -5.30 7.36
C THR A 5 2.90 -4.87 6.08
N ALA A 6 4.23 -5.06 6.01
CA ALA A 6 4.98 -4.87 4.77
C ALA A 6 4.39 -5.67 3.59
N THR A 7 3.96 -6.91 3.81
CA THR A 7 3.26 -7.71 2.79
C THR A 7 1.92 -7.11 2.38
N GLY A 8 1.16 -6.55 3.32
CA GLY A 8 -0.11 -5.85 3.04
C GLY A 8 0.06 -4.46 2.40
N SER A 9 1.30 -3.99 2.21
CA SER A 9 1.58 -2.68 1.59
C SER A 9 1.08 -2.57 0.15
N THR A 10 1.03 -3.71 -0.57
CA THR A 10 0.54 -3.84 -1.95
C THR A 10 -0.99 -4.05 -2.03
N ALA A 11 -1.66 -4.26 -0.90
CA ALA A 11 -3.09 -4.52 -0.83
C ALA A 11 -3.86 -3.22 -0.61
N TYR A 12 -4.82 -3.21 0.33
CA TYR A 12 -5.70 -2.06 0.54
C TYR A 12 -4.96 -0.78 0.96
N SER A 13 -3.78 -0.92 1.60
CA SER A 13 -2.92 0.22 1.89
C SER A 13 -2.47 0.95 0.63
N LEU A 14 -2.10 0.22 -0.44
CA LEU A 14 -1.72 0.82 -1.72
C LEU A 14 -2.87 1.63 -2.33
N SER A 15 -4.08 1.08 -2.32
CA SER A 15 -5.28 1.75 -2.82
C SER A 15 -5.61 3.03 -2.05
N ALA A 16 -5.27 3.07 -0.76
CA ALA A 16 -5.41 4.24 0.10
C ALA A 16 -4.19 5.19 0.05
N ASN A 17 -3.37 5.09 -1.01
CA ASN A 17 -2.19 5.93 -1.26
C ASN A 17 -1.02 5.69 -0.28
N GLY A 18 -0.94 4.48 0.31
CA GLY A 18 0.20 4.02 1.09
C GLY A 18 1.40 3.64 0.21
N SER A 19 2.59 3.61 0.81
CA SER A 19 3.84 3.25 0.09
C SER A 19 4.01 1.74 -0.06
N LEU A 20 4.67 1.32 -1.14
CA LEU A 20 5.16 -0.04 -1.31
C LEU A 20 6.32 -0.31 -0.35
N VAL A 21 6.27 -1.45 0.36
CA VAL A 21 7.30 -1.84 1.33
C VAL A 21 7.73 -3.28 1.06
N HIS A 22 9.04 -3.51 1.05
CA HIS A 22 9.61 -4.85 0.85
C HIS A 22 9.22 -5.80 2.00
N PRO A 23 8.74 -7.03 1.74
CA PRO A 23 8.24 -7.97 2.75
C PRO A 23 9.20 -8.31 3.89
N GLU A 24 10.50 -8.30 3.61
CA GLU A 24 11.56 -8.56 4.61
C GLU A 24 11.61 -7.49 5.72
N LYS A 25 11.07 -6.29 5.49
CA LYS A 25 11.07 -5.24 6.50
C LYS A 25 9.96 -5.47 7.52
N ASN A 26 10.36 -5.66 8.77
CA ASN A 26 9.42 -5.68 9.90
C ASN A 26 8.89 -4.27 10.20
N SER A 27 7.81 -3.89 9.51
CA SER A 27 7.16 -2.60 9.65
C SER A 27 5.64 -2.72 9.69
N MET A 28 5.02 -1.71 10.31
CA MET A 28 3.58 -1.49 10.23
C MET A 28 3.33 -0.19 9.48
N LEU A 29 2.42 -0.25 8.52
CA LEU A 29 1.96 0.90 7.77
C LEU A 29 0.66 1.39 8.40
N VAL A 30 0.56 2.69 8.60
CA VAL A 30 -0.64 3.39 9.06
C VAL A 30 -1.11 4.30 7.93
N THR A 31 -2.14 3.86 7.21
CA THR A 31 -2.64 4.55 6.02
C THR A 31 -4.06 5.06 6.27
N PRO A 32 -4.28 6.38 6.38
CA PRO A 32 -5.63 6.91 6.51
C PRO A 32 -6.43 6.65 5.24
N ILE A 33 -7.72 6.32 5.39
CA ILE A 33 -8.63 6.09 4.26
C ILE A 33 -9.49 7.34 4.12
N CYS A 34 -9.41 8.02 2.98
CA CYS A 34 -10.15 9.25 2.66
C CYS A 34 -10.19 10.25 3.84
N PRO A 35 -9.04 10.68 4.39
CA PRO A 35 -9.03 11.57 5.55
C PRO A 35 -9.63 12.94 5.20
N HIS A 36 -10.38 13.52 6.14
CA HIS A 36 -10.96 14.86 6.01
C HIS A 36 -9.97 16.01 6.27
N THR A 37 -8.69 15.71 6.45
CA THR A 37 -7.65 16.71 6.74
C THR A 37 -6.41 16.41 5.92
N LEU A 38 -5.84 17.46 5.30
CA LEU A 38 -4.67 17.36 4.42
C LEU A 38 -3.38 16.94 5.16
N THR A 39 -3.34 17.07 6.48
CA THR A 39 -2.20 16.71 7.32
C THR A 39 -2.17 15.22 7.68
N CYS A 40 -3.27 14.49 7.47
CA CYS A 40 -3.32 13.04 7.71
C CYS A 40 -2.61 12.29 6.58
N ARG A 41 -1.30 12.13 6.70
CA ARG A 41 -0.46 11.41 5.73
C ARG A 41 -0.22 9.95 6.17
N PRO A 42 -0.02 9.02 5.22
CA PRO A 42 0.46 7.69 5.53
C PRO A 42 1.79 7.71 6.28
N MET A 43 1.98 6.79 7.22
CA MET A 43 3.20 6.67 8.03
C MET A 43 3.65 5.21 8.09
N ILE A 44 4.96 4.99 8.13
CA ILE A 44 5.57 3.67 8.36
C ILE A 44 6.23 3.72 9.74
N ILE A 45 5.85 2.79 10.61
CA ILE A 45 6.41 2.65 11.95
C ILE A 45 7.10 1.29 12.12
N PRO A 46 8.08 1.17 13.04
CA PRO A 46 8.72 -0.12 13.29
C PRO A 46 7.71 -1.16 13.80
N GLY A 47 7.77 -2.40 13.28
CA GLY A 47 6.84 -3.47 13.68
C GLY A 47 7.01 -3.96 15.12
N THR A 48 8.09 -3.58 15.79
CA THR A 48 8.31 -3.82 17.23
C THR A 48 7.45 -2.95 18.12
N LYS A 49 6.81 -1.90 17.59
CA LYS A 49 5.96 -1.01 18.36
C LYS A 49 4.55 -1.58 18.49
N ARG A 50 3.91 -1.24 19.62
CA ARG A 50 2.51 -1.52 19.90
C ARG A 50 1.67 -0.31 19.48
N LEU A 51 0.71 -0.53 18.59
CA LEU A 51 -0.23 0.49 18.16
C LEU A 51 -1.58 0.27 18.85
N ARG A 52 -2.19 1.34 19.36
CA ARG A 52 -3.55 1.30 19.90
C ARG A 52 -4.44 2.26 19.12
N ILE A 53 -5.55 1.76 18.60
CA ILE A 53 -6.56 2.54 17.88
C ILE A 53 -7.84 2.47 18.68
N ALA A 54 -8.38 3.63 19.05
CA ALA A 54 -9.57 3.71 19.89
C ALA A 54 -10.68 4.47 19.17
N VAL A 55 -11.92 4.03 19.39
CA VAL A 55 -13.10 4.82 19.04
C VAL A 55 -13.28 5.88 20.11
N SER A 56 -13.22 7.15 19.73
CA SER A 56 -13.38 8.26 20.67
C SER A 56 -14.68 8.13 21.48
N HIS A 57 -14.63 8.44 22.78
CA HIS A 57 -15.81 8.50 23.64
C HIS A 57 -16.85 9.52 23.11
N ASN A 58 -16.38 10.56 22.42
CA ASN A 58 -17.21 11.60 21.81
C ASN A 58 -17.66 11.26 20.38
N SER A 59 -17.31 10.08 19.84
CA SER A 59 -17.71 9.68 18.49
C SER A 59 -19.23 9.63 18.38
N ARG A 60 -19.82 10.13 17.29
CA ARG A 60 -21.28 10.07 17.07
C ARG A 60 -21.74 8.67 16.65
N SER A 61 -20.88 7.89 16.02
CA SER A 61 -21.17 6.55 15.49
C SER A 61 -20.21 5.48 16.01
N SER A 62 -20.62 4.22 15.89
CA SER A 62 -19.75 3.06 16.06
C SER A 62 -18.79 2.92 14.87
N ALA A 63 -17.70 2.18 15.09
CA ALA A 63 -16.76 1.82 14.03
C ALA A 63 -16.83 0.33 13.74
N TRP A 64 -16.16 -0.09 12.66
CA TRP A 64 -16.00 -1.50 12.31
C TRP A 64 -14.53 -1.77 12.03
N ALA A 65 -14.06 -2.91 12.52
CA ALA A 65 -12.75 -3.45 12.18
C ALA A 65 -12.92 -4.71 11.35
N SER A 66 -11.98 -4.95 10.44
CA SER A 66 -11.91 -6.12 9.58
C SER A 66 -10.46 -6.56 9.53
N PHE A 67 -10.20 -7.86 9.44
CA PHE A 67 -8.87 -8.45 9.45
C PHE A 67 -8.67 -9.21 8.14
N ASP A 68 -7.69 -8.79 7.33
CA ASP A 68 -7.43 -9.32 5.98
C ASP A 68 -8.68 -9.40 5.08
N GLY A 69 -9.55 -8.39 5.21
CA GLY A 69 -10.80 -8.31 4.44
C GLY A 69 -11.91 -9.26 4.91
N ARG A 70 -11.68 -10.02 5.98
CA ARG A 70 -12.64 -10.98 6.57
C ARG A 70 -13.00 -10.60 8.01
N HIS A 71 -14.03 -11.25 8.54
CA HIS A 71 -14.45 -11.17 9.94
C HIS A 71 -14.60 -9.74 10.48
N ARG A 72 -15.72 -9.08 10.14
CA ARG A 72 -16.00 -7.73 10.66
C ARG A 72 -16.45 -7.78 12.12
N ILE A 73 -15.80 -6.98 12.95
CA ILE A 73 -16.15 -6.78 14.36
C ILE A 73 -16.62 -5.33 14.54
N GLY A 74 -17.79 -5.16 15.15
CA GLY A 74 -18.30 -3.85 15.52
C GLY A 74 -17.60 -3.32 16.78
N LEU A 75 -17.18 -2.05 16.74
CA LEU A 75 -16.53 -1.35 17.86
C LEU A 75 -17.45 -0.25 18.36
N LYS A 76 -17.71 -0.23 19.66
CA LYS A 76 -18.46 0.81 20.35
C LYS A 76 -17.52 1.93 20.82
N ARG A 77 -18.11 3.01 21.32
CA ARG A 77 -17.36 4.16 21.85
C ARG A 77 -16.54 3.71 23.06
N GLY A 78 -15.27 4.13 23.12
CA GLY A 78 -14.34 3.73 24.18
C GLY A 78 -13.62 2.40 23.90
N ASP A 79 -14.12 1.58 22.97
CA ASP A 79 -13.42 0.36 22.58
C ASP A 79 -12.10 0.71 21.87
N SER A 80 -11.13 -0.19 22.01
CA SER A 80 -9.86 -0.05 21.31
C SER A 80 -9.31 -1.37 20.82
N ILE A 81 -8.59 -1.31 19.71
CA ILE A 81 -7.83 -2.40 19.14
C ILE A 81 -6.35 -2.14 19.39
N VAL A 82 -5.67 -3.16 19.86
CA VAL A 82 -4.21 -3.15 20.03
C VAL A 82 -3.60 -4.03 18.95
N ILE A 83 -2.70 -3.47 18.15
CA ILE A 83 -1.97 -4.16 17.09
C ILE A 83 -0.50 -4.28 17.49
N THR A 84 0.05 -5.48 17.36
CA THR A 84 1.46 -5.82 17.57
C THR A 84 1.90 -6.81 16.51
N ALA A 85 3.19 -6.84 16.16
CA ALA A 85 3.71 -7.88 15.29
C ALA A 85 3.55 -9.25 15.98
N SER A 86 3.09 -10.24 15.21
CA SER A 86 2.96 -11.62 15.69
C SER A 86 4.34 -12.22 15.96
N GLN A 87 4.44 -13.08 16.98
CA GLN A 87 5.62 -13.92 17.20
C GLN A 87 5.68 -15.09 16.21
N HIS A 88 4.60 -15.33 15.47
CA HIS A 88 4.45 -16.41 14.50
C HIS A 88 4.24 -15.79 13.10
N PRO A 89 5.30 -15.44 12.37
CA PRO A 89 5.18 -14.96 11.00
C PRO A 89 4.78 -16.10 10.06
N VAL A 90 4.06 -15.77 9.01
CA VAL A 90 3.74 -16.73 7.94
C VAL A 90 5.02 -16.99 7.13
N ILE A 91 5.39 -18.26 6.98
CA ILE A 91 6.55 -18.67 6.19
C ILE A 91 6.17 -18.66 4.71
N THR A 92 6.90 -17.89 3.90
CA THR A 92 6.73 -17.84 2.44
C THR A 92 7.93 -18.45 1.74
N VAL A 93 7.69 -19.20 0.67
CA VAL A 93 8.75 -19.79 -0.17
C VAL A 93 9.01 -18.87 -1.36
N SER A 94 10.28 -18.56 -1.60
CA SER A 94 10.75 -17.82 -2.78
C SER A 94 11.17 -18.78 -3.88
N ARG A 95 10.98 -18.38 -5.14
CA ARG A 95 11.45 -19.12 -6.31
C ARG A 95 12.96 -18.98 -6.47
N GLU A 96 13.47 -17.75 -6.43
CA GLU A 96 14.92 -17.48 -6.49
C GLU A 96 15.41 -16.85 -5.19
N ASN A 97 15.02 -15.60 -4.94
CA ASN A 97 15.22 -14.93 -3.66
C ASN A 97 14.15 -13.85 -3.47
N GLN A 98 13.95 -13.42 -2.22
CA GLN A 98 12.85 -12.53 -1.86
C GLN A 98 12.87 -11.20 -2.63
N SER A 99 14.03 -10.62 -2.87
CA SER A 99 14.12 -9.33 -3.56
C SER A 99 13.83 -9.45 -5.05
N ILE A 100 14.42 -10.44 -5.74
CA ILE A 100 14.15 -10.67 -7.17
C ILE A 100 12.68 -11.00 -7.38
N ASP A 101 12.12 -11.91 -6.59
CA ASP A 101 10.71 -12.30 -6.69
C ASP A 101 9.77 -11.11 -6.44
N TRP A 102 10.09 -10.26 -5.46
CA TRP A 102 9.30 -9.07 -5.15
C TRP A 102 9.32 -8.04 -6.28
N PHE A 103 10.51 -7.67 -6.79
CA PHE A 103 10.61 -6.73 -7.89
C PHE A 103 9.96 -7.26 -9.17
N THR A 104 10.12 -8.55 -9.48
CA THR A 104 9.49 -9.20 -10.62
C THR A 104 7.97 -9.15 -10.49
N SER A 105 7.43 -9.51 -9.32
CA SER A 105 5.99 -9.44 -9.04
C SER A 105 5.42 -8.03 -9.21
N LEU A 106 6.14 -7.00 -8.77
CA LEU A 106 5.67 -5.62 -8.93
C LEU A 106 5.65 -5.14 -10.38
N ARG A 107 6.62 -5.58 -11.19
CA ARG A 107 6.60 -5.28 -12.64
C ARG A 107 5.43 -6.00 -13.32
N GLU A 108 5.21 -7.27 -13.02
CA GLU A 108 4.18 -8.08 -13.69
C GLU A 108 2.75 -7.71 -13.26
N VAL A 109 2.54 -7.42 -11.98
CA VAL A 109 1.19 -7.18 -11.43
C VAL A 109 0.79 -5.71 -11.48
N LEU A 110 1.73 -4.79 -11.23
CA LEU A 110 1.43 -3.35 -11.14
C LEU A 110 1.95 -2.55 -12.34
N ASN A 111 2.63 -3.19 -13.31
CA ASN A 111 3.37 -2.51 -14.38
C ASN A 111 4.30 -1.42 -13.80
N TRP A 112 4.89 -1.70 -12.63
CA TRP A 112 5.59 -0.67 -11.87
C TRP A 112 6.85 -0.21 -12.60
N ASN A 113 6.92 1.11 -12.85
CA ASN A 113 7.96 1.76 -13.64
C ASN A 113 8.02 1.35 -15.12
N GLU A 114 6.99 0.70 -15.65
CA GLU A 114 6.88 0.49 -17.09
C GLU A 114 6.61 1.83 -17.79
N ARG A 115 7.52 2.23 -18.68
CA ARG A 115 7.37 3.46 -19.49
C ARG A 115 7.06 3.07 -20.92
N LYS A 116 5.94 3.55 -21.44
CA LYS A 116 5.71 3.55 -22.90
C LYS A 116 6.63 4.59 -23.51
N THR A 117 7.51 4.17 -24.41
CA THR A 117 8.35 5.08 -25.19
C THR A 117 7.45 6.04 -25.96
N GLN A 118 7.67 7.35 -25.80
CA GLN A 118 6.94 8.35 -26.55
C GLN A 118 7.27 8.22 -28.03
N LYS A 119 6.25 8.06 -28.87
CA LYS A 119 6.45 8.07 -30.32
C LYS A 119 6.95 9.46 -30.74
N PRO A 120 7.86 9.54 -31.73
CA PRO A 120 8.24 10.82 -32.30
C PRO A 120 7.00 11.55 -32.82
N LEU A 121 7.01 12.88 -32.70
CA LEU A 121 6.01 13.72 -33.35
C LEU A 121 6.22 13.61 -34.87
N LEU A 122 5.59 12.63 -35.50
CA LEU A 122 5.48 12.61 -36.95
C LEU A 122 4.57 13.77 -37.33
N SER A 123 5.16 14.91 -37.70
CA SER A 123 4.45 15.95 -38.42
C SER A 123 4.15 15.42 -39.81
N PRO A 124 2.88 15.25 -40.22
CA PRO A 124 2.54 14.87 -41.59
C PRO A 124 2.97 15.93 -42.62
N TYR A 125 3.50 17.08 -42.19
CA TYR A 125 3.90 18.19 -43.05
C TYR A 125 5.40 18.24 -43.38
N PHE A 126 6.25 17.37 -42.81
CA PHE A 126 7.71 17.44 -43.01
C PHE A 126 8.33 16.24 -43.76
N ALA A 127 7.52 15.25 -44.15
CA ALA A 127 8.02 14.04 -44.82
C ALA A 127 8.12 14.17 -46.36
N ALA A 128 7.83 15.33 -46.94
CA ALA A 128 7.71 15.49 -48.41
C ALA A 128 8.93 16.11 -49.13
N ASP A 129 9.86 16.81 -48.45
CA ASP A 129 10.72 17.76 -49.17
C ASP A 129 12.24 17.54 -49.06
N TYR A 130 12.72 16.33 -48.75
CA TYR A 130 14.18 16.07 -48.76
C TYR A 130 14.56 14.71 -49.36
N THR A 131 14.18 14.48 -50.62
CA THR A 131 14.99 13.66 -51.54
C THR A 131 14.90 14.26 -52.94
N GLN A 132 15.94 15.01 -53.33
CA GLN A 132 16.52 15.30 -54.66
C GLN A 132 17.18 16.70 -54.57
N PRO A 133 18.35 16.94 -55.18
CA PRO A 133 18.91 16.29 -56.38
C PRO A 133 19.94 15.20 -56.13
#